data_AF-A0A7V8W6D6-F1
#
_entry.id   AF-A0A7V8W6D6-F1
#
_cell.length_a   1.000
_cell.length_b   1.000
_cell.length_c   1.000
_cell.angle_alpha   90.00
_cell.angle_beta   90.00
_cell.angle_gamma   90.00
#
_symmetry.space_group_name_H-M   'P 1'
#
loop_
_entity.id
_entity.type
_entity.pdbx_description
1 polymer ?
#
loop_
_entity_poly.entity_id
_entity_poly.type
_entity_poly.pdbx_seq_one_letter_code
_entity_poly.pdbx_strand_id
1 'polypeptide(L)'
;HYCKPISAEVLQCLLFESTEPNARLTDIEYFIAKPIARELPLKTWNKFYHDHEVEIASGRVQILDMPEDKAKEIGAAAAKTDGIIFHLWEKGSPAPTGEVGHPQAVGHKERTK
;
A
#
# COMPACT_ATOMS: atom_id res chain seq x y z
N HIS A 1 -8.74 -1.73 -0.63
CA HIS A 1 -7.72 -1.82 -1.69
C HIS A 1 -8.28 -2.66 -2.82
N TYR A 2 -8.27 -2.12 -4.04
CA TYR A 2 -8.57 -2.87 -5.26
C TYR A 2 -7.31 -2.91 -6.10
N CYS A 3 -6.63 -4.05 -6.06
CA CYS A 3 -5.31 -4.23 -6.63
C CYS A 3 -5.35 -5.09 -7.89
N LYS A 4 -4.48 -4.77 -8.84
CA LYS A 4 -4.19 -5.66 -9.98
C LYS A 4 -2.69 -5.72 -10.25
N PRO A 5 -2.16 -6.87 -10.68
CA PRO A 5 -0.79 -6.94 -11.17
C PRO A 5 -0.66 -6.23 -12.52
N ILE A 6 0.49 -5.59 -12.74
CA ILE A 6 0.90 -5.09 -14.06
C ILE A 6 2.23 -5.69 -14.54
N SER A 7 2.96 -6.34 -13.64
CA SER A 7 4.07 -7.25 -13.94
C SER A 7 4.16 -8.30 -12.82
N ALA A 8 5.22 -9.13 -12.83
CA ALA A 8 5.49 -10.05 -11.74
C ALA A 8 5.99 -9.32 -10.46
N GLU A 9 6.46 -8.09 -10.60
CA GLU A 9 7.10 -7.29 -9.54
C GLU A 9 6.21 -6.15 -9.03
N VAL A 10 5.13 -5.81 -9.74
CA VAL A 10 4.32 -4.62 -9.42
C VAL A 10 2.84 -4.94 -9.40
N LEU A 11 2.19 -4.58 -8.28
CA LEU A 11 0.74 -4.40 -8.22
C LEU A 11 0.43 -2.91 -8.08
N GLN A 12 -0.61 -2.46 -8.77
CA GLN A 12 -1.18 -1.13 -8.59
C GLN A 12 -2.55 -1.26 -7.92
N CYS A 13 -2.84 -0.36 -6.97
CA CYS A 13 -4.03 -0.43 -6.14
C CYS A 13 -4.76 0.90 -6.11
N LEU A 14 -6.09 0.81 -6.11
CA LEU A 14 -7.01 1.89 -5.78
C LEU A 14 -7.47 1.72 -4.34
N LEU A 15 -7.35 2.78 -3.53
CA LEU A 15 -7.71 2.76 -2.11
C LEU A 15 -8.93 3.67 -1.89
N PHE A 16 -9.94 3.08 -1.26
CA PHE A 16 -11.21 3.74 -0.97
C PHE A 16 -11.40 3.82 0.54
N GLU A 17 -12.16 4.81 1.01
CA GLU A 17 -12.42 5.03 2.44
C GLU A 17 -13.14 3.87 3.13
N SER A 18 -13.88 3.07 2.36
CA SER A 18 -14.60 1.90 2.86
C SER A 18 -14.89 0.90 1.73
N THR A 19 -15.63 -0.15 2.07
CA THR A 19 -16.13 -1.19 1.15
C THR A 19 -17.47 -0.85 0.53
N GLU A 20 -18.06 0.31 0.86
CA GLU A 20 -19.36 0.71 0.34
C GLU A 20 -19.28 0.97 -1.17
N PRO A 21 -20.33 0.66 -1.96
CA PRO A 21 -20.30 0.80 -3.42
C PRO A 21 -19.98 2.22 -3.92
N ASN A 22 -20.33 3.24 -3.13
CA ASN A 22 -20.10 4.65 -3.44
C ASN A 22 -18.95 5.25 -2.61
N ALA A 23 -18.10 4.41 -2.02
CA ALA A 23 -16.94 4.89 -1.28
C ALA A 23 -16.05 5.74 -2.19
N ARG A 24 -15.50 6.80 -1.62
CA ARG A 24 -14.62 7.73 -2.33
C ARG A 24 -13.23 7.12 -2.48
N LEU A 25 -12.65 7.30 -3.67
CA LEU A 25 -11.23 7.01 -3.91
C LEU A 25 -10.38 8.09 -3.23
N THR A 26 -9.47 7.69 -2.34
CA THR A 26 -8.62 8.61 -1.58
C THR A 26 -7.15 8.45 -1.89
N ASP A 27 -6.72 7.26 -2.29
CA ASP A 27 -5.30 6.99 -2.52
C ASP A 27 -5.06 6.05 -3.70
N ILE A 28 -3.83 6.14 -4.20
CA ILE A 28 -3.23 5.15 -5.10
C ILE A 28 -2.04 4.56 -4.37
N GLU A 29 -1.89 3.24 -4.46
CA GLU A 29 -0.73 2.55 -3.91
C GLU A 29 -0.07 1.65 -4.95
N TYR A 30 1.25 1.57 -4.88
CA TYR A 30 2.01 0.57 -5.60
C TYR A 30 2.70 -0.38 -4.63
N PHE A 31 2.49 -1.68 -4.85
CA PHE A 31 3.20 -2.74 -4.18
C PHE A 31 4.36 -3.11 -5.10
N ILE A 32 5.58 -2.84 -4.66
CA ILE A 32 6.80 -3.07 -5.43
C ILE A 32 7.57 -4.23 -4.78
N ALA A 33 7.92 -5.24 -5.56
CA ALA A 33 8.74 -6.35 -5.07
C ALA A 33 9.99 -5.82 -4.37
N LYS A 34 10.29 -6.35 -3.18
CA LYS A 34 11.41 -5.88 -2.35
C LYS A 34 12.72 -5.73 -3.14
N PRO A 35 13.17 -6.68 -3.98
CA PRO A 35 14.41 -6.52 -4.75
C PRO A 35 14.48 -5.20 -5.52
N ILE A 36 13.38 -4.78 -6.16
CA ILE A 36 13.27 -3.51 -6.91
C ILE A 36 13.23 -2.31 -5.95
N ALA A 37 12.39 -2.36 -4.92
CA ALA A 37 12.26 -1.26 -3.95
C ALA A 37 13.57 -1.01 -3.18
N ARG A 38 14.40 -2.04 -2.98
CA ARG A 38 15.68 -1.93 -2.27
C ARG A 38 16.79 -1.27 -3.09
N GLU A 39 16.64 -1.17 -4.41
CA GLU A 39 17.54 -0.39 -5.29
C GLU A 39 17.36 1.12 -5.12
N LEU A 40 16.25 1.57 -4.53
CA LEU A 40 16.02 2.99 -4.27
C LEU A 40 17.01 3.54 -3.23
N PRO A 41 17.43 4.81 -3.37
CA PRO A 41 18.22 5.47 -2.33
C PRO A 41 17.51 5.38 -0.98
N LEU A 42 18.27 5.10 0.08
CA LEU A 42 17.75 4.97 1.45
C LEU A 42 16.86 6.15 1.87
N LYS A 43 17.30 7.37 1.54
CA LYS A 43 16.54 8.60 1.83
C LYS A 43 15.16 8.61 1.16
N THR A 44 15.07 8.10 -0.07
CA THR A 44 13.80 8.01 -0.81
C THR A 44 12.90 6.96 -0.20
N TRP A 45 13.44 5.76 0.05
CA TRP A 45 12.66 4.66 0.65
C TRP A 45 12.15 5.07 2.03
N ASN A 46 13.03 5.52 2.94
CA ASN A 46 12.63 5.87 4.31
C ASN A 46 11.57 6.98 4.37
N LYS A 47 11.59 7.90 3.40
CA LYS A 47 10.64 9.01 3.35
C LYS A 47 9.26 8.61 2.80
N PHE A 48 9.21 7.73 1.79
CA PHE A 48 7.99 7.53 1.00
C PHE A 48 7.47 6.09 0.97
N TYR A 49 8.32 5.12 1.26
CA TYR A 49 7.98 3.71 1.22
C TYR A 49 7.83 3.15 2.62
N HIS A 50 7.06 2.08 2.73
CA HIS A 50 6.93 1.27 3.93
C HIS A 50 7.05 -0.22 3.60
N ASP A 51 7.29 -1.02 4.65
CA ASP A 51 7.47 -2.46 4.52
C ASP A 51 6.14 -3.21 4.79
N HIS A 52 5.59 -3.89 3.79
CA HIS A 52 4.32 -4.61 3.92
C HIS A 52 4.40 -5.84 4.84
N GLU A 53 5.59 -6.41 5.08
CA GLU A 53 5.73 -7.53 6.01
C GLU A 53 5.35 -7.12 7.43
N VAL A 54 5.75 -5.90 7.82
CA VAL A 54 5.44 -5.31 9.14
C VAL A 54 3.93 -5.07 9.27
N GLU A 55 3.28 -4.61 8.21
CA GLU A 55 1.85 -4.33 8.22
C GLU A 55 0.98 -5.59 8.27
N ILE A 56 1.34 -6.61 7.50
CA ILE A 56 0.57 -7.86 7.44
C ILE A 56 0.68 -8.63 8.75
N ALA A 57 1.85 -8.61 9.40
CA ALA A 57 2.03 -9.21 10.72
C ALA A 57 1.13 -8.56 11.80
N SER A 58 0.67 -7.33 11.59
CA SER A 58 -0.23 -6.62 12.51
C SER A 58 -1.73 -6.98 12.33
N GLY A 59 -2.08 -7.79 11.32
CA GLY A 59 -3.46 -8.22 11.05
C GLY A 59 -4.37 -7.12 10.49
N ARG A 60 -3.80 -6.00 10.02
CA ARG A 60 -4.56 -4.84 9.54
C ARG A 60 -4.92 -4.89 8.05
N VAL A 61 -4.37 -5.85 7.31
CA VAL A 61 -4.72 -6.07 5.90
C VAL A 61 -5.87 -7.06 5.84
N GLN A 62 -7.05 -6.57 5.41
CA GLN A 62 -8.19 -7.42 5.09
C GLN A 62 -8.29 -7.58 3.58
N ILE A 63 -8.23 -8.84 3.13
CA ILE A 63 -8.47 -9.20 1.75
C ILE A 63 -9.90 -9.71 1.67
N LEU A 64 -10.73 -8.95 0.99
CA LEU A 64 -12.17 -9.19 0.89
C LEU A 64 -12.50 -10.00 -0.36
N ASP A 65 -13.70 -10.56 -0.40
CA ASP A 65 -14.30 -11.20 -1.57
C ASP A 65 -13.53 -12.40 -2.13
N MET A 66 -12.84 -13.17 -1.28
CA MET A 66 -12.23 -14.44 -1.66
C MET A 66 -12.16 -15.45 -0.51
N PRO A 67 -11.98 -16.76 -0.81
CA PRO A 67 -11.75 -17.80 0.18
C PRO A 67 -10.51 -17.52 1.06
N GLU A 68 -10.53 -17.97 2.33
CA GLU A 68 -9.48 -17.69 3.32
C GLU A 68 -8.09 -18.18 2.90
N ASP A 69 -8.01 -19.34 2.24
CA ASP A 69 -6.76 -19.89 1.70
C ASP A 69 -6.16 -18.97 0.63
N LYS A 70 -7.01 -18.41 -0.25
CA LYS A 70 -6.58 -17.45 -1.28
C LYS A 70 -6.19 -16.10 -0.69
N ALA A 71 -6.91 -15.64 0.33
CA ALA A 71 -6.53 -14.45 1.08
C ALA A 71 -5.14 -14.63 1.72
N LYS A 72 -4.85 -15.79 2.32
CA LYS A 72 -3.53 -16.10 2.89
C LYS A 72 -2.42 -16.12 1.84
N GLU A 73 -2.65 -16.71 0.67
CA GLU A 73 -1.68 -16.71 -0.44
C GLU A 73 -1.35 -15.28 -0.89
N ILE A 74 -2.36 -14.43 -1.06
CA ILE A 74 -2.17 -13.03 -1.46
C ILE A 74 -1.47 -12.24 -0.36
N GLY A 75 -1.83 -12.45 0.91
CA GLY A 75 -1.12 -11.85 2.04
C GLY A 75 0.36 -12.24 2.05
N ALA A 76 0.67 -13.53 1.84
CA ALA A 76 2.06 -13.99 1.75
C ALA A 76 2.83 -13.39 0.57
N ALA A 77 2.15 -13.11 -0.55
CA ALA A 77 2.75 -12.41 -1.70
C ALA A 77 2.99 -10.92 -1.39
N ALA A 78 1.99 -10.23 -0.80
CA ALA A 78 2.09 -8.83 -0.41
C ALA A 78 3.21 -8.59 0.61
N ALA A 79 3.44 -9.51 1.55
CA ALA A 79 4.55 -9.42 2.51
C ALA A 79 5.95 -9.37 1.86
N LYS A 80 6.08 -9.78 0.59
CA LYS A 80 7.35 -9.74 -0.18
C LYS A 80 7.54 -8.44 -0.95
N THR A 81 6.71 -7.43 -0.67
CA THR A 81 6.73 -6.12 -1.34
C THR A 81 6.95 -5.00 -0.34
N ASP A 82 7.33 -3.83 -0.85
CA ASP A 82 7.28 -2.55 -0.15
C ASP A 82 6.24 -1.66 -0.84
N GLY A 83 5.52 -0.87 -0.05
CA GLY A 83 4.42 -0.02 -0.51
C GLY A 83 4.83 1.43 -0.62
N ILE A 84 4.29 2.14 -1.61
CA ILE A 84 4.27 3.61 -1.65
C ILE A 84 2.83 4.06 -1.92
N ILE A 85 2.33 4.90 -1.02
CA ILE A 85 0.98 5.47 -1.10
C ILE A 85 1.07 6.93 -1.52
N PHE A 86 0.22 7.30 -2.48
CA PHE A 86 -0.07 8.67 -2.85
C PHE A 86 -1.48 9.00 -2.36
N HIS A 87 -1.56 9.74 -1.26
CA HIS A 87 -2.83 10.22 -0.71
C HIS A 87 -3.26 11.47 -1.45
N LEU A 88 -4.38 11.38 -2.15
CA LEU A 88 -4.84 12.41 -3.10
C LEU A 88 -6.02 13.23 -2.55
N TRP A 89 -6.59 12.81 -1.41
CA TRP A 89 -7.77 13.46 -0.86
C TRP A 89 -7.70 13.64 0.66
N GLU A 90 -7.31 14.85 1.07
CA GLU A 90 -7.16 15.22 2.47
C GLU A 90 -8.43 14.98 3.30
N LYS A 91 -8.24 14.48 4.52
CA LYS A 91 -9.31 14.22 5.47
C LYS A 91 -10.08 15.50 5.81
N GLY A 92 -11.39 15.48 5.59
CA GLY A 92 -12.29 16.61 5.86
C GLY A 92 -12.44 17.59 4.70
N SER A 93 -11.62 17.47 3.65
CA SER A 93 -11.72 18.32 2.46
C SER A 93 -12.88 17.88 1.56
N PRO A 94 -13.70 18.83 1.04
CA PRO A 94 -14.85 18.52 0.18
C PRO A 94 -14.45 18.13 -1.25
N ALA A 95 -13.21 18.39 -1.66
CA ALA A 95 -12.64 18.04 -2.97
C ALA A 95 -11.11 17.86 -2.84
N PRO A 96 -10.42 17.17 -3.78
CA PRO A 96 -8.97 17.14 -3.85
C PRO A 96 -8.38 18.54 -4.02
N THR A 97 -7.36 18.85 -3.23
CA THR A 97 -6.71 20.18 -3.23
C THR A 97 -5.51 20.24 -4.18
N GLY A 98 -5.05 19.10 -4.69
CA GLY A 98 -3.82 18.96 -5.46
C GLY A 98 -2.58 18.66 -4.61
N GLU A 99 -2.71 18.67 -3.28
CA GLU A 99 -1.66 18.19 -2.38
C GLU A 99 -1.59 16.66 -2.39
N VAL A 100 -0.38 16.12 -2.32
CA VAL A 100 -0.13 14.68 -2.34
C VAL A 100 0.57 14.26 -1.05
N GLY A 101 -0.16 13.56 -0.19
CA GLY A 101 0.38 12.96 1.02
C GLY A 101 1.08 11.63 0.72
N HIS A 102 1.99 11.24 1.61
CA HIS A 102 2.71 9.97 1.54
C HIS A 102 2.63 9.28 2.91
N PRO A 103 1.45 8.74 3.27
CA PRO A 103 1.25 8.12 4.57
C PRO A 103 2.17 6.90 4.71
N GLN A 104 2.59 6.67 5.94
CA GLN A 104 3.47 5.57 6.31
C GLN A 104 2.68 4.53 7.09
N ALA A 105 3.11 3.28 6.98
CA ALA A 105 2.61 2.18 7.78
C ALA A 105 2.66 2.49 9.28
N VAL A 106 1.63 2.06 10.02
CA VAL A 106 1.70 2.11 11.48
C VAL A 106 2.75 1.11 11.95
N GLY A 107 3.83 1.61 12.54
CA GLY A 107 4.99 0.80 12.92
C GLY A 107 6.09 0.78 11.86
N HIS A 108 6.04 1.68 10.88
CA HIS A 108 7.11 1.91 9.91
C HIS A 108 8.48 1.98 10.60
N LYS A 109 9.43 1.24 10.05
CA LYS A 109 10.82 1.24 10.50
C LYS A 109 11.69 1.66 9.33
N GLU A 110 12.46 2.72 9.55
CA GLU A 110 13.45 3.15 8.58
C GLU A 110 14.47 2.04 8.32
N ARG A 111 14.84 1.89 7.05
CA ARG A 111 15.99 1.08 6.66
C ARG A 111 17.26 1.77 7.08
N THR A 112 18.18 0.98 7.62
CA THR A 112 19.54 1.40 7.95
C THR A 112 20.56 1.04 6.86
N LYS A 113 20.16 0.21 5.89
CA LYS A 113 20.94 -0.26 4.75
C LYS A 113 20.06 -0.58 3.53
#